data_AF-A0A965K6R3-F1
#
_entry.id   AF-A0A965K6R3-F1
#
_cell.length_a   1.000
_cell.length_b   1.000
_cell.length_c   1.000
_cell.angle_alpha   90.00
_cell.angle_beta   90.00
_cell.angle_gamma   90.00
#
_symmetry.space_group_name_H-M   'P 1'
#
loop_
_entity.id
_entity.type
_entity.pdbx_description
1 polymer ?
#
loop_
_entity_poly.entity_id
_entity_poly.type
_entity_poly.pdbx_seq_one_letter_code
_entity_poly.pdbx_strand_id
1 'polypeptide(L)'
;YLPFALQLNLFTHEKYPGTEIPKRFASDVTILTDSAKIPFHISMNQPLRHGGMTFYQSSYGLTSGGKDLTVLQTVRNPGWLIPYLSVSLMSFGLLWHFGVSLFHFLNRRLLSRFFIHLNLEK
;
A
#
# COMPACT_ATOMS: atom_id res chain seq x y z
N TYR A 1 -0.76 -6.31 25.68
CA TYR A 1 -2.19 -6.29 25.36
C TYR A 1 -2.42 -5.32 24.22
N LEU A 2 -3.28 -5.69 23.26
CA LEU A 2 -3.68 -4.82 22.13
C LEU A 2 -4.86 -3.93 22.58
N PRO A 3 -4.95 -2.66 22.18
CA PRO A 3 -6.03 -1.75 22.59
C PRO A 3 -7.35 -1.99 21.82
N PHE A 4 -7.49 -3.15 21.17
CA PHE A 4 -8.66 -3.53 20.40
C PHE A 4 -8.77 -5.05 20.34
N ALA A 5 -9.99 -5.55 20.19
CA ALA A 5 -10.29 -6.95 19.95
C ALA A 5 -10.79 -7.15 18.51
N LEU A 6 -10.52 -8.33 17.94
CA LEU A 6 -11.03 -8.72 16.62
C LEU A 6 -12.06 -9.82 16.82
N GLN A 7 -13.28 -9.57 16.35
CA GLN A 7 -14.34 -10.56 16.30
C GLN A 7 -14.49 -11.06 14.87
N LEU A 8 -14.42 -12.38 14.67
CA LEU A 8 -14.73 -13.02 13.40
C LEU A 8 -16.26 -13.15 13.29
N ASN A 9 -16.84 -12.55 12.26
CA ASN A 9 -18.27 -12.65 11.99
C ASN A 9 -18.58 -13.81 11.05
N LEU A 10 -17.85 -13.87 9.93
CA LEU A 10 -18.03 -14.90 8.91
C LEU A 10 -16.69 -15.25 8.28
N PHE A 11 -16.49 -16.54 8.04
CA PHE A 11 -15.38 -17.03 7.24
C PHE A 11 -15.94 -17.65 5.96
N THR A 12 -15.38 -17.30 4.82
CA THR A 12 -15.78 -17.85 3.51
C THR A 12 -14.54 -18.33 2.79
N HIS A 13 -14.60 -19.54 2.24
CA HIS A 13 -13.54 -20.09 1.42
C HIS A 13 -14.09 -20.77 0.18
N GLU A 14 -13.44 -20.54 -0.96
CA GLU A 14 -13.68 -21.23 -2.20
C GLU A 14 -12.53 -22.20 -2.45
N LYS A 15 -12.84 -23.46 -2.76
CA LYS A 15 -11.86 -24.47 -3.16
C LYS A 15 -11.80 -24.60 -4.68
N TYR A 16 -10.68 -25.06 -5.21
CA TYR A 16 -10.63 -25.47 -6.62
C TYR A 16 -11.51 -26.72 -6.82
N PRO A 17 -12.31 -26.79 -7.92
CA PRO A 17 -13.14 -27.96 -8.20
C PRO A 17 -12.31 -29.25 -8.20
N GLY A 18 -12.74 -30.23 -7.39
CA GLY A 18 -12.07 -31.53 -7.31
C GLY A 18 -10.77 -31.56 -6.50
N THR A 19 -10.44 -30.51 -5.75
CA THR A 19 -9.28 -30.52 -4.84
C THR A 19 -9.63 -29.91 -3.47
N GLU A 20 -8.82 -30.24 -2.47
CA GLU A 20 -8.86 -29.59 -1.16
C GLU A 20 -8.07 -28.26 -1.12
N ILE A 21 -7.57 -27.80 -2.28
CA ILE A 21 -6.75 -26.59 -2.36
C ILE A 21 -7.65 -25.35 -2.26
N PRO A 22 -7.41 -24.43 -1.30
CA PRO A 22 -8.10 -23.14 -1.29
C PRO A 22 -7.72 -22.31 -2.50
N LYS A 23 -8.73 -21.83 -3.20
CA LYS A 23 -8.62 -20.84 -4.27
C LYS A 23 -8.70 -19.43 -3.72
N ARG A 24 -9.63 -19.18 -2.80
CA ARG A 24 -9.83 -17.88 -2.15
C ARG A 24 -10.32 -18.11 -0.74
N PHE A 25 -9.87 -17.27 0.17
CA PHE A 25 -10.43 -17.18 1.51
C PHE A 25 -10.61 -15.72 1.89
N ALA A 26 -11.70 -15.45 2.59
CA ALA A 26 -12.07 -14.14 3.08
C ALA A 26 -12.70 -14.26 4.47
N SER A 27 -12.47 -13.24 5.29
CA SER A 27 -13.01 -13.15 6.65
C SER A 27 -13.63 -11.79 6.85
N ASP A 28 -14.90 -11.78 7.20
CA ASP A 28 -15.57 -10.59 7.72
C ASP A 28 -15.26 -10.50 9.21
N VAL A 29 -14.54 -9.44 9.59
CA VAL A 29 -14.16 -9.18 10.98
C VAL A 29 -14.74 -7.85 11.44
N THR A 30 -15.02 -7.74 12.73
CA THR A 30 -15.32 -6.45 13.37
C THR A 30 -14.21 -6.13 14.35
N ILE A 31 -13.60 -4.96 14.16
CA ILE A 31 -12.66 -4.39 15.10
C ILE A 31 -13.48 -3.77 16.22
N LEU A 32 -13.34 -4.32 17.42
CA LEU A 32 -13.93 -3.81 18.65
C LEU A 32 -12.88 -2.94 19.33
N THR A 33 -13.08 -1.62 19.29
CA THR A 33 -12.30 -0.64 20.07
C THR A 33 -13.19 -0.10 21.18
N ASP A 34 -12.60 0.46 22.24
CA ASP A 34 -13.35 1.06 23.37
C ASP A 34 -14.39 2.11 22.93
N SER A 35 -14.17 2.76 21.78
CA SER A 35 -15.02 3.82 21.25
C SER A 35 -15.84 3.46 20.01
N ALA A 36 -15.51 2.38 19.29
CA ALA A 36 -16.13 2.09 18.00
C ALA A 36 -16.08 0.61 17.59
N LYS A 37 -17.10 0.19 16.83
CA LYS A 37 -17.13 -1.09 16.12
C LYS A 37 -16.96 -0.82 14.64
N ILE A 38 -15.85 -1.27 14.07
CA ILE A 38 -15.51 -1.01 12.67
C ILE A 38 -15.56 -2.34 11.91
N PRO A 39 -16.53 -2.56 11.00
CA PRO A 39 -16.53 -3.75 10.15
C PRO A 39 -15.41 -3.65 9.12
N PHE A 40 -14.72 -4.77 8.88
CA PHE A 40 -13.66 -4.87 7.90
C PHE A 40 -13.66 -6.24 7.23
N HIS A 41 -13.42 -6.25 5.92
CA HIS A 41 -13.34 -7.46 5.12
C HIS A 41 -11.88 -7.77 4.81
N ILE A 42 -11.35 -8.85 5.39
CA ILE A 42 -9.98 -9.34 5.13
C ILE A 42 -10.05 -10.37 4.02
N SER A 43 -9.23 -10.20 2.98
CA SER A 43 -9.05 -11.21 1.92
C SER A 43 -7.58 -11.40 1.60
N MET A 44 -7.23 -12.47 0.86
CA MET A 44 -5.84 -12.84 0.55
C MET A 44 -4.93 -11.68 0.08
N ASN A 45 -5.48 -10.68 -0.62
CA ASN A 45 -4.72 -9.55 -1.16
C ASN A 45 -5.05 -8.21 -0.48
N GLN A 46 -5.92 -8.22 0.54
CA GLN A 46 -6.30 -7.04 1.31
C GLN A 46 -6.13 -7.32 2.80
N PRO A 47 -4.90 -7.24 3.32
CA PRO A 47 -4.66 -7.36 4.75
C PRO A 47 -5.22 -6.14 5.50
N LEU A 48 -5.75 -6.36 6.71
CA LEU A 48 -6.20 -5.29 7.58
C LEU A 48 -4.99 -4.53 8.13
N ARG A 49 -4.95 -3.21 7.95
CA ARG A 49 -3.93 -2.34 8.53
C ARG A 49 -4.58 -1.44 9.57
N HIS A 50 -4.23 -1.61 10.84
CA HIS A 50 -4.77 -0.80 11.93
C HIS A 50 -3.72 -0.59 13.04
N GLY A 51 -3.56 0.64 13.51
CA GLY A 51 -2.66 0.97 14.63
C GLY A 51 -1.18 0.62 14.39
N GLY A 52 -0.68 0.73 13.15
CA GLY A 52 0.70 0.38 12.79
C GLY A 52 0.97 -1.13 12.69
N MET A 53 -0.06 -1.95 12.76
CA MET A 53 0.00 -3.40 12.58
C MET A 53 -0.74 -3.80 11.31
N THR A 54 -0.17 -4.78 10.63
CA THR A 54 -0.80 -5.43 9.48
C THR A 54 -1.19 -6.84 9.88
N PHE A 55 -2.48 -7.13 9.78
CA PHE A 55 -3.07 -8.44 10.03
C PHE A 55 -3.21 -9.17 8.70
N TYR A 56 -2.42 -10.21 8.54
CA TYR A 56 -2.52 -11.13 7.42
C TYR A 56 -3.30 -12.36 7.86
N GLN A 57 -4.16 -12.85 6.99
CA GLN A 57 -4.78 -14.15 7.20
C GLN A 57 -3.78 -15.25 6.78
N SER A 58 -3.19 -15.92 7.76
CA SER A 58 -2.10 -16.88 7.57
C SER A 58 -2.59 -18.32 7.41
N SER A 59 -3.66 -18.67 8.13
CA SER A 59 -4.24 -20.01 8.06
C SER A 59 -5.72 -19.97 8.45
N TYR A 60 -6.44 -21.02 8.08
CA TYR A 60 -7.81 -21.26 8.49
C TYR A 60 -7.97 -22.75 8.77
N GLY A 61 -8.91 -23.10 9.64
CA GLY A 61 -9.15 -24.49 10.01
C GLY A 61 -10.49 -24.65 10.71
N LEU A 62 -10.79 -25.88 11.10
CA LEU A 62 -11.94 -26.20 11.93
C LEU A 62 -11.45 -26.55 13.33
N THR A 63 -12.08 -25.95 14.34
CA THR A 63 -11.92 -26.42 15.72
C THR A 63 -12.54 -27.82 15.86
N SER A 64 -12.08 -28.60 16.83
CA SER A 64 -12.60 -29.96 17.13
C SER A 64 -14.13 -30.05 17.35
N GLY A 65 -14.80 -28.91 17.59
CA GLY A 65 -16.26 -28.78 17.67
C GLY A 65 -16.95 -28.26 16.40
N GLY A 66 -16.28 -28.27 15.24
CA GLY A 66 -16.85 -27.89 13.93
C GLY A 66 -17.01 -26.39 13.68
N LYS A 67 -16.37 -25.53 14.48
CA LYS A 67 -16.39 -24.07 14.28
C LYS A 67 -15.23 -23.62 13.41
N ASP A 68 -15.52 -22.72 12.47
CA ASP A 68 -14.50 -22.10 11.64
C ASP A 68 -13.53 -21.25 12.49
N LEU A 69 -12.24 -21.48 12.27
CA LEU A 69 -11.15 -20.78 12.93
C LEU A 69 -10.26 -20.10 11.89
N THR A 70 -9.88 -18.87 12.17
CA THR A 70 -8.94 -18.11 11.35
C THR A 70 -7.74 -17.69 12.17
N VAL A 71 -6.55 -17.93 11.63
CA VAL A 71 -5.27 -17.54 12.23
C VAL A 71 -4.82 -16.25 11.56
N LEU A 72 -4.81 -15.17 12.35
CA LEU A 72 -4.33 -13.86 11.93
C LEU A 72 -2.87 -13.69 12.36
N GLN A 73 -1.97 -13.55 11.41
CA GLN A 73 -0.58 -13.19 11.67
C GLN A 73 -0.48 -11.67 11.77
N THR A 74 0.03 -11.19 12.90
CA THR A 74 0.23 -9.77 13.14
C THR A 74 1.68 -9.41 12.83
N VAL A 75 1.89 -8.54 11.84
CA VAL A 75 3.22 -8.01 11.50
C VAL A 75 3.24 -6.52 11.82
N ARG A 76 4.18 -6.10 12.67
CA ARG A 76 4.49 -4.68 12.83
C ARG A 76 5.34 -4.25 11.64
N ASN A 77 4.80 -3.39 10.77
CA ASN A 77 5.55 -2.83 9.65
C ASN A 77 5.73 -1.32 9.85
N PRO A 78 6.68 -0.87 10.70
CA PRO A 78 6.97 0.55 10.86
C PRO A 78 7.57 1.18 9.60
N GLY A 79 8.18 0.38 8.72
CA GLY A 79 8.84 0.82 7.49
C GLY A 79 7.92 0.92 6.26
N TRP A 80 6.61 0.80 6.42
CA TRP A 80 5.66 0.79 5.30
C TRP A 80 5.69 2.07 4.44
N LEU A 81 6.18 3.18 5.00
CA LEU A 81 6.35 4.46 4.32
C LEU A 81 7.64 4.55 3.48
N ILE A 82 8.63 3.71 3.75
CA ILE A 82 9.95 3.79 3.10
C ILE A 82 9.84 3.72 1.57
N PRO A 83 9.06 2.79 0.96
CA PRO A 83 8.95 2.74 -0.50
C PRO A 83 8.38 4.02 -1.10
N TYR A 84 7.42 4.64 -0.42
CA TYR A 84 6.80 5.89 -0.87
C TYR A 84 7.80 7.04 -0.81
N LEU A 85 8.55 7.16 0.30
CA LEU A 85 9.61 8.16 0.44
C LEU A 85 10.70 8.01 -0.63
N SER A 86 11.12 6.78 -0.92
CA SER A 86 12.13 6.52 -1.96
C SER A 86 11.68 6.98 -3.35
N VAL A 87 10.44 6.63 -3.75
CA VAL A 87 9.91 7.03 -5.06
C VAL A 87 9.73 8.54 -5.12
N SER A 88 9.22 9.18 -4.06
CA SER A 88 9.08 10.64 -3.99
C SER A 88 10.43 11.36 -4.13
N LEU A 89 11.47 10.88 -3.44
CA LEU A 89 12.82 11.46 -3.54
C LEU A 89 13.39 11.30 -4.95
N MET A 90 13.20 10.13 -5.57
CA MET A 90 13.68 9.85 -6.92
C MET A 90 12.96 10.71 -7.96
N SER A 91 11.64 10.84 -7.86
CA SER A 91 10.84 11.76 -8.69
C SER A 91 11.31 13.21 -8.55
N PHE A 92 11.58 13.65 -7.31
CA PHE A 92 12.08 15.02 -7.07
C PHE A 92 13.46 15.24 -7.70
N GLY A 93 14.39 14.29 -7.56
CA GLY A 93 15.71 14.38 -8.16
C GLY A 93 15.67 14.48 -9.68
N LEU A 94 14.81 13.70 -10.32
CA LEU A 94 14.60 13.74 -11.78
C LEU A 94 14.00 15.09 -12.24
N LEU A 95 12.98 15.58 -11.54
CA LEU A 95 12.37 16.88 -11.84
C LEU A 95 13.37 18.03 -11.68
N TRP A 96 14.17 18.00 -10.61
CA TRP A 96 15.23 18.98 -10.38
C TRP A 96 16.27 18.96 -11.51
N HIS A 97 16.80 17.78 -11.83
CA HIS A 97 17.82 17.63 -12.86
C HIS A 97 17.31 18.08 -14.25
N PHE A 98 16.10 17.64 -14.60
CA PHE A 98 15.44 18.06 -15.84
C PHE A 98 15.21 19.58 -15.86
N GLY A 99 14.73 20.17 -14.76
CA GLY A 99 14.53 21.60 -14.63
C GLY A 99 15.80 22.41 -14.85
N VAL A 100 16.90 22.05 -14.18
CA VAL A 100 18.20 22.72 -14.36
C VAL A 100 18.68 22.62 -15.80
N SER A 101 18.60 21.43 -16.40
CA SER A 101 18.98 21.21 -17.80
C SER A 101 18.14 22.07 -18.76
N LEU A 102 16.83 22.15 -18.51
CA LEU A 102 15.91 22.94 -19.30
C LEU A 102 16.20 24.44 -19.18
N PHE A 103 16.39 24.98 -17.97
CA PHE A 103 16.75 26.38 -17.76
C PHE A 103 18.08 26.73 -18.40
N HIS A 104 19.09 25.87 -18.27
CA HIS A 104 20.39 26.05 -18.93
C HIS A 104 20.26 26.09 -20.46
N PHE A 105 19.45 25.21 -21.02
CA PHE A 105 19.18 25.16 -22.45
C PHE A 105 18.40 26.39 -22.96
N LEU A 106 17.37 26.83 -22.24
CA LEU A 106 16.60 28.03 -22.57
C LEU A 106 17.49 29.29 -22.53
N ASN A 107 18.28 29.45 -21.47
CA ASN A 107 19.18 30.60 -21.33
C ASN A 107 20.21 30.66 -22.46
N ARG A 108 20.78 29.50 -22.86
CA ARG A 108 21.68 29.44 -24.02
C ARG A 108 20.96 29.87 -25.31
N ARG A 109 19.74 29.37 -25.56
CA ARG A 109 18.99 29.70 -26.78
C ARG A 109 18.54 31.16 -26.84
N LEU A 110 18.13 31.75 -25.71
CA LEU A 110 17.71 33.16 -25.63
C LEU A 110 18.90 34.10 -25.87
N LEU A 111 20.05 33.84 -25.26
CA LEU A 111 21.27 34.62 -25.47
C LEU A 111 21.76 34.53 -26.92
N SER A 112 21.74 33.35 -27.54
CA SER A 112 22.11 33.18 -28.94
C SER A 112 21.19 33.96 -29.90
N ARG A 113 19.87 33.94 -29.66
CA ARG A 113 18.91 34.69 -30.50
C ARG A 113 19.09 36.19 -30.38
N PHE A 114 19.32 36.69 -29.16
CA PHE A 114 19.57 38.11 -28.93
C PHE A 114 20.85 38.59 -29.64
N PHE A 115 21.94 37.81 -29.56
CA PHE A 115 23.21 38.16 -30.19
C PHE A 115 23.13 38.19 -31.72
N ILE A 116 22.38 37.28 -32.35
CA ILE A 116 22.16 37.28 -33.80
C ILE A 116 21.37 38.52 -34.25
N HIS A 117 20.35 38.93 -33.48
CA HIS A 117 19.53 40.09 -33.84
C HIS A 117 20.33 41.41 -33.78
N LEU A 118 21.20 41.56 -32.77
CA LEU A 118 22.07 42.74 -32.61
C LEU A 118 23.15 42.88 -33.69
N ASN A 119 23.53 41.79 -34.35
CA ASN A 119 24.54 41.78 -35.41
C ASN A 119 23.94 41.97 -36.81
N LEU A 120 22.61 41.95 -36.95
CA LEU A 120 21.89 42.22 -38.21
C LEU A 120 21.42 43.68 -38.34
N GLU A 121 21.41 44.45 -37.24
CA GLU A 121 21.06 45.88 -37.22
C GLU A 121 22.28 46.82 -37.35
N LYS A 122 23.51 46.28 -37.40
CA LYS A 122 24.74 47.04 -37.69
C LYS A 122 25.16 46.83 -39.14
#